data_AF-A0A5J6HVX8-F1
#
_entry.id   AF-A0A5J6HVX8-F1
#
_cell.length_a   1.000
_cell.length_b   1.000
_cell.length_c   1.000
_cell.angle_alpha   90.00
_cell.angle_beta   90.00
_cell.angle_gamma   90.00
#
_symmetry.space_group_name_H-M   'P 1'
#
loop_
_entity.id
_entity.type
_entity.pdbx_description
1 polymer ?
#
loop_
_entity_poly.entity_id
_entity_poly.type
_entity_poly.pdbx_seq_one_letter_code
_entity_poly.pdbx_strand_id
1 'polypeptide(L)'
;MTRGPHHTAARQAAEGFTAAICRAEGGCGAADGRVLEALRGATRRVPFGLLVATGCLGRHLHCPHHEGNQVPRAGHRVVVQPCAQDRTPLGPSLAFGPLTDPEQADALATWLAEGLHQGRRPPRRLLAVRPSRRSGQ
;
A
#
# COMPACT_ATOMS: atom_id res chain seq x y z
N MET A 1 2.00 -40.66 21.22
CA MET A 1 2.03 -39.18 21.32
C MET A 1 3.26 -38.67 20.57
N THR A 2 3.16 -38.54 19.24
CA THR A 2 4.25 -38.04 18.40
C THR A 2 4.14 -36.53 18.28
N ARG A 3 5.07 -35.83 18.95
CA ARG A 3 5.24 -34.38 18.89
C ARG A 3 5.66 -34.02 17.47
N GLY A 4 4.75 -33.46 16.68
CA GLY A 4 5.05 -32.99 15.33
C GLY A 4 6.12 -31.88 15.37
N PRO A 5 7.01 -31.81 14.37
CA PRO A 5 8.05 -30.81 14.35
C PRO A 5 7.41 -29.41 14.29
N HIS A 6 7.77 -28.57 15.26
CA HIS A 6 7.50 -27.14 15.19
C HIS A 6 8.27 -26.60 13.99
N HIS A 7 7.62 -26.52 12.83
CA HIS A 7 8.06 -25.63 11.77
C HIS A 7 8.01 -24.22 12.34
N THR A 8 9.17 -23.68 12.72
CA THR A 8 9.36 -22.24 12.83
C THR A 8 9.03 -21.71 11.44
N ALA A 9 7.81 -21.21 11.26
CA ALA A 9 7.32 -20.74 9.96
C ALA A 9 8.26 -19.62 9.50
N ALA A 10 9.15 -19.94 8.56
CA ALA A 10 9.89 -18.93 7.83
C ALA A 10 8.84 -17.95 7.29
N ARG A 11 9.04 -16.66 7.52
CA ARG A 11 8.16 -15.63 6.94
C ARG A 11 8.13 -15.90 5.44
N GLN A 12 6.98 -16.35 4.93
CA GLN A 12 6.82 -16.58 3.51
C GLN A 12 7.13 -15.27 2.79
N ALA A 13 8.09 -15.32 1.87
CA ALA A 13 8.34 -14.20 0.97
C ALA A 13 7.06 -13.96 0.16
N ALA A 14 6.73 -12.70 -0.07
CA ALA A 14 5.58 -12.38 -0.89
C ALA A 14 5.93 -12.60 -2.37
N GLU A 15 5.11 -13.38 -3.04
CA GLU A 15 5.23 -13.67 -4.48
C GLU A 15 4.66 -12.51 -5.32
N GLY A 16 3.76 -11.73 -4.73
CA GLY A 16 3.30 -10.49 -5.33
C GLY A 16 2.46 -9.66 -4.40
N PHE A 17 1.57 -8.85 -4.98
CA PHE A 17 0.74 -7.93 -4.23
C PHE A 17 -0.56 -7.59 -4.95
N THR A 18 -1.54 -7.13 -4.18
CA THR A 18 -2.66 -6.32 -4.66
C THR A 18 -2.49 -4.90 -4.16
N ALA A 19 -2.37 -3.94 -5.06
CA ALA A 19 -2.30 -2.51 -4.77
C ALA A 19 -3.61 -1.84 -5.19
N ALA A 20 -4.26 -1.14 -4.26
CA ALA A 20 -5.45 -0.34 -4.54
C ALA A 20 -5.10 1.15 -4.39
N ILE A 21 -5.29 1.94 -5.47
CA ILE A 21 -5.05 3.38 -5.50
C ILE A 21 -6.36 4.16 -5.57
N CYS A 22 -6.50 5.19 -4.74
CA CYS A 22 -7.62 6.13 -4.79
C CYS A 22 -7.40 7.20 -5.86
N ARG A 23 -8.41 7.41 -6.71
CA ARG A 23 -8.44 8.41 -7.78
C ARG A 23 -9.64 9.37 -7.68
N ALA A 24 -10.24 9.52 -6.50
CA ALA A 24 -11.37 10.44 -6.32
C ALA A 24 -10.97 11.90 -6.63
N GLU A 25 -11.63 12.52 -7.61
CA GLU A 25 -11.28 13.84 -8.16
C GLU A 25 -11.30 14.98 -7.13
N GLY A 26 -12.18 14.90 -6.12
CA GLY A 26 -12.27 15.87 -5.01
C GLY A 26 -11.22 15.70 -3.90
N GLY A 27 -10.18 14.89 -4.12
CA GLY A 27 -9.12 14.61 -3.14
C GLY A 27 -7.90 13.98 -3.78
N CYS A 28 -7.72 12.66 -3.61
CA CYS A 28 -6.54 11.93 -4.08
C CYS A 28 -6.31 11.98 -5.61
N GLY A 29 -7.36 12.23 -6.41
CA GLY A 29 -7.31 12.27 -7.87
C GLY A 29 -6.74 13.56 -8.46
N ALA A 30 -6.60 14.63 -7.67
CA ALA A 30 -5.92 15.86 -8.09
C ALA A 30 -4.38 15.75 -8.07
N ALA A 31 -3.86 14.57 -7.69
CA ALA A 31 -2.44 14.30 -7.62
C ALA A 31 -1.83 14.00 -9.01
N ASP A 32 -0.51 14.08 -9.08
CA ASP A 32 0.26 13.86 -10.30
C ASP A 32 0.02 12.47 -10.91
N GLY A 33 -0.38 12.43 -12.19
CA GLY A 33 -0.62 11.18 -12.93
C GLY A 33 0.62 10.28 -13.05
N ARG A 34 1.83 10.83 -12.87
CA ARG A 34 3.08 10.06 -12.83
C ARG A 34 3.11 9.02 -11.71
N VAL A 35 2.38 9.25 -10.61
CA VAL A 35 2.27 8.26 -9.53
C VAL A 35 1.59 6.99 -10.04
N LEU A 36 0.49 7.12 -10.78
CA LEU A 36 -0.22 5.97 -11.33
C LEU A 36 0.65 5.23 -12.36
N GLU A 37 1.39 5.95 -13.19
CA GLU A 37 2.30 5.35 -14.17
C GLU A 37 3.44 4.58 -13.52
N ALA A 38 4.06 5.13 -12.47
CA ALA A 38 5.12 4.42 -11.72
C ALA A 38 4.60 3.10 -11.13
N LEU A 39 3.39 3.11 -10.55
CA LEU A 39 2.75 1.90 -10.02
C LEU A 39 2.40 0.89 -11.13
N ARG A 40 1.94 1.35 -12.29
CA ARG A 40 1.71 0.49 -13.47
C ARG A 40 3.02 -0.15 -13.93
N GLY A 41 4.12 0.59 -13.93
CA GLY A 41 5.46 0.10 -14.26
C GLY A 41 5.91 -1.00 -13.29
N ALA A 42 5.82 -0.75 -11.97
CA ALA A 42 6.17 -1.74 -10.96
C ALA A 42 5.30 -3.00 -11.06
N THR A 43 3.99 -2.84 -11.24
CA THR A 43 3.04 -3.97 -11.32
C THR A 43 3.36 -4.88 -12.50
N ARG A 44 3.72 -4.31 -13.66
CA ARG A 44 4.10 -5.09 -14.85
C ARG A 44 5.39 -5.90 -14.68
N ARG A 45 6.26 -5.52 -13.73
CA ARG A 45 7.52 -6.21 -13.45
C ARG A 45 7.37 -7.37 -12.45
N VAL A 46 6.21 -7.50 -11.81
CA VAL A 46 5.96 -8.52 -10.78
C VAL A 46 4.89 -9.49 -11.28
N PRO A 47 5.19 -10.81 -11.45
CA PRO A 47 4.27 -11.78 -12.03
C PRO A 47 2.90 -11.83 -11.35
N PHE A 48 2.88 -11.68 -10.02
CA PHE A 48 1.66 -11.66 -9.23
C PHE A 48 1.34 -10.24 -8.71
N GLY A 49 1.74 -9.20 -9.45
CA GLY A 49 1.32 -7.83 -9.21
C GLY A 49 -0.10 -7.59 -9.73
N LEU A 50 -0.94 -6.94 -8.93
CA LEU A 50 -2.25 -6.44 -9.35
C LEU A 50 -2.41 -4.99 -8.90
N LEU A 51 -2.83 -4.12 -9.82
CA LEU A 51 -3.15 -2.72 -9.53
C LEU A 51 -4.62 -2.45 -9.81
N VAL A 52 -5.33 -1.92 -8.80
CA VAL A 52 -6.73 -1.56 -8.86
C VAL A 52 -6.87 -0.06 -8.67
N ALA A 53 -7.41 0.63 -9.69
CA ALA A 53 -7.81 2.02 -9.56
C ALA A 53 -9.24 2.09 -9.00
N THR A 54 -9.43 2.87 -7.94
CA THR A 54 -10.70 2.94 -7.20
C THR A 54 -11.12 4.39 -6.95
N GLY A 55 -12.41 4.60 -6.69
CA GLY A 55 -12.90 5.83 -6.07
C GLY A 55 -12.45 5.97 -4.60
N CYS A 56 -13.10 6.85 -3.84
CA CYS A 56 -12.77 6.99 -2.42
C CYS A 56 -13.18 5.73 -1.63
N LEU A 57 -12.22 5.06 -0.99
CA LEU A 57 -12.47 3.95 -0.07
C LEU A 57 -12.59 4.42 1.41
N GLY A 58 -12.71 5.73 1.63
CA GLY A 58 -12.89 6.35 2.95
C GLY A 58 -11.86 5.90 3.98
N ARG A 59 -12.34 5.33 5.10
CA ARG A 59 -11.52 4.86 6.24
C ARG A 59 -10.55 3.73 5.90
N HIS A 60 -10.78 2.97 4.83
CA HIS A 60 -9.99 1.78 4.50
C HIS A 60 -8.58 2.12 3.99
N LEU A 61 -8.38 3.33 3.46
CA LEU A 61 -7.06 3.84 3.07
C LEU A 61 -6.42 4.70 4.16
N HIS A 62 -6.98 4.66 5.38
CA HIS A 62 -6.68 5.62 6.45
C HIS A 62 -6.69 7.07 5.94
N CYS A 63 -7.63 7.36 5.02
CA CYS A 63 -7.78 8.69 4.48
C CYS A 63 -8.34 9.57 5.61
N PRO A 64 -7.58 10.55 6.08
CA PRO A 64 -7.96 11.36 7.23
C PRO A 64 -9.05 12.40 6.87
N HIS A 65 -9.47 12.45 5.62
CA HIS A 65 -10.50 13.36 5.11
C HIS A 65 -11.86 13.22 5.83
N HIS A 66 -12.17 12.05 6.39
CA HIS A 66 -13.52 11.79 6.91
C HIS A 66 -13.82 12.33 8.32
N GLU A 67 -12.85 12.80 9.10
CA GLU A 67 -13.08 13.20 10.49
C GLU A 67 -12.16 14.35 10.93
N GLY A 68 -12.47 15.60 10.57
CA GLY A 68 -11.88 16.80 11.19
C GLY A 68 -10.34 16.97 11.11
N ASN A 69 -9.62 16.08 10.43
CA ASN A 69 -8.17 16.07 10.41
C ASN A 69 -7.63 16.99 9.31
N GLN A 70 -6.76 17.92 9.70
CA GLN A 70 -6.04 18.83 8.80
C GLN A 70 -4.79 18.14 8.24
N VAL A 71 -4.97 17.34 7.19
CA VAL A 71 -3.88 16.66 6.50
C VAL A 71 -3.93 17.08 5.04
N PRO A 72 -2.79 17.20 4.33
CA PRO A 72 -2.78 17.67 2.95
C PRO A 72 -3.81 16.91 2.12
N ARG A 73 -4.74 17.67 1.52
CA ARG A 73 -5.88 17.13 0.76
C ARG A 73 -5.44 16.47 -0.55
N ALA A 74 -4.30 16.90 -1.08
CA ALA A 74 -3.77 16.46 -2.36
C ALA A 74 -2.77 15.31 -2.18
N GLY A 75 -2.86 14.31 -3.05
CA GLY A 75 -1.93 13.19 -3.11
C GLY A 75 -2.61 11.83 -3.18
N HIS A 76 -2.07 10.94 -3.99
CA HIS A 76 -2.59 9.58 -4.13
C HIS A 76 -2.40 8.79 -2.84
N ARG A 77 -3.38 7.95 -2.51
CA ARG A 77 -3.28 6.98 -1.42
C ARG A 77 -3.32 5.59 -1.99
N VAL A 78 -2.45 4.73 -1.48
CA VAL A 78 -2.29 3.36 -1.95
C VAL A 78 -2.35 2.42 -0.76
N VAL A 79 -3.14 1.36 -0.84
CA VAL A 79 -3.02 0.21 0.07
C VAL A 79 -2.45 -0.96 -0.69
N VAL A 80 -1.48 -1.64 -0.09
CA VAL A 80 -0.80 -2.80 -0.64
C VAL A 80 -1.04 -3.98 0.28
N GLN A 81 -1.65 -5.02 -0.25
CA GLN A 81 -1.73 -6.33 0.40
C GLN A 81 -0.69 -7.26 -0.25
N PRO A 82 0.39 -7.64 0.45
CA PRO A 82 1.28 -8.70 0.00
C PRO A 82 0.51 -10.02 -0.12
N CYS A 83 0.85 -10.86 -1.09
CA CYS A 83 0.19 -12.14 -1.29
C CYS A 83 1.16 -13.25 -1.75
N ALA A 84 0.75 -14.49 -1.51
CA ALA A 84 1.35 -15.68 -2.12
C ALA A 84 0.89 -15.84 -3.59
N GLN A 85 1.44 -16.84 -4.28
CA GLN A 85 1.14 -17.13 -5.69
C GLN A 85 -0.35 -17.40 -5.96
N ASP A 86 -1.02 -18.07 -5.02
CA ASP A 86 -2.47 -18.34 -5.03
C ASP A 86 -3.33 -17.15 -4.61
N ARG A 87 -2.71 -15.96 -4.47
CA ARG A 87 -3.32 -14.71 -3.96
C ARG A 87 -3.74 -14.75 -2.49
N THR A 88 -3.34 -15.77 -1.72
CA THR A 88 -3.56 -15.78 -0.27
C THR A 88 -2.86 -14.57 0.38
N PRO A 89 -3.57 -13.73 1.16
CA PRO A 89 -2.97 -12.56 1.82
C PRO A 89 -1.86 -12.94 2.80
N LEU A 90 -0.72 -12.25 2.70
CA LEU A 90 0.41 -12.43 3.60
C LEU A 90 0.54 -11.23 4.54
N GLY A 91 0.17 -11.44 5.81
CA GLY A 91 0.26 -10.41 6.85
C GLY A 91 -0.66 -9.21 6.63
N PRO A 92 -0.45 -8.11 7.38
CA PRO A 92 -1.30 -6.94 7.30
C PRO A 92 -1.09 -6.15 6.01
N SER A 93 -2.16 -5.56 5.50
CA SER A 93 -2.08 -4.56 4.44
C SER A 93 -1.31 -3.32 4.89
N LEU A 94 -0.51 -2.75 4.00
CA LEU A 94 0.29 -1.55 4.22
C LEU A 94 -0.35 -0.38 3.50
N ALA A 95 -0.62 0.70 4.22
CA ALA A 95 -1.17 1.93 3.66
C ALA A 95 -0.05 2.95 3.42
N PHE A 96 -0.11 3.62 2.29
CA PHE A 96 0.86 4.61 1.82
C PHE A 96 0.19 5.92 1.45
N GLY A 97 0.93 7.00 1.65
CA GLY A 97 0.58 8.35 1.21
C GLY A 97 0.06 9.29 2.32
N PRO A 98 -0.28 10.54 1.95
CA PRO A 98 -0.48 11.01 0.57
C PRO A 98 0.83 11.04 -0.23
N LEU A 99 0.78 10.55 -1.48
CA LEU A 99 1.88 10.61 -2.44
C LEU A 99 1.68 11.85 -3.32
N THR A 100 2.53 12.84 -3.15
CA THR A 100 2.40 14.19 -3.72
C THR A 100 3.40 14.50 -4.82
N ASP A 101 4.48 13.73 -4.92
CA ASP A 101 5.54 13.96 -5.89
C ASP A 101 6.05 12.65 -6.53
N PRO A 102 6.78 12.75 -7.66
CA PRO A 102 7.31 11.59 -8.37
C PRO A 102 8.34 10.77 -7.60
N GLU A 103 9.16 11.39 -6.74
CA GLU A 103 10.21 10.68 -5.99
C GLU A 103 9.58 9.67 -5.01
N GLN A 104 8.49 10.08 -4.37
CA GLN A 104 7.69 9.20 -3.52
C GLN A 104 7.09 8.03 -4.30
N ALA A 105 6.64 8.28 -5.53
CA ALA A 105 6.10 7.24 -6.41
C ALA A 105 7.19 6.25 -6.82
N ASP A 106 8.36 6.72 -7.21
CA ASP A 106 9.50 5.88 -7.61
C ASP A 106 10.01 5.04 -6.45
N ALA A 107 10.08 5.61 -5.25
CA ALA A 107 10.46 4.88 -4.04
C ALA A 107 9.47 3.76 -3.71
N LEU A 108 8.16 4.00 -3.84
CA LEU A 108 7.14 2.97 -3.67
C LEU A 108 7.19 1.91 -4.78
N ALA A 109 7.31 2.34 -6.04
CA ALA A 109 7.39 1.47 -7.21
C ALA A 109 8.61 0.53 -7.14
N THR A 110 9.76 1.05 -6.74
CA THR A 110 11.00 0.27 -6.53
C THR A 110 10.81 -0.76 -5.44
N TRP A 111 10.20 -0.37 -4.31
CA TRP A 111 9.92 -1.32 -3.24
C TRP A 111 8.91 -2.40 -3.66
N LEU A 112 7.87 -2.06 -4.43
CA LEU A 112 6.91 -3.03 -4.95
C LEU A 112 7.56 -4.03 -5.92
N ALA A 113 8.41 -3.54 -6.82
CA ALA A 113 9.07 -4.37 -7.81
C ALA A 113 10.12 -5.30 -7.17
N GLU A 114 10.86 -4.80 -6.19
CA GLU A 114 12.09 -5.48 -5.73
C GLU A 114 12.17 -5.69 -4.22
N GLY A 115 11.67 -4.74 -3.43
CA GLY A 115 11.79 -4.78 -1.98
C GLY A 115 10.87 -5.81 -1.33
N LEU A 116 9.63 -5.91 -1.79
CA LEU A 116 8.58 -6.73 -1.20
C LEU A 116 8.91 -8.22 -1.21
N HIS A 117 9.34 -8.76 -2.36
CA HIS A 117 9.70 -10.18 -2.49
C HIS A 117 10.96 -10.53 -1.67
N GLN A 118 11.85 -9.57 -1.45
CA GLN A 118 13.07 -9.75 -0.64
C GLN A 118 12.81 -9.56 0.87
N GLY A 119 11.56 -9.32 1.27
CA GLY A 119 11.23 -9.03 2.67
C GLY A 119 11.80 -7.70 3.18
N ARG A 120 12.25 -6.80 2.28
CA ARG A 120 12.74 -5.47 2.67
C ARG A 120 11.59 -4.64 3.22
N ARG A 121 11.87 -3.85 4.27
CA ARG A 121 10.87 -2.95 4.85
C ARG A 121 10.47 -1.87 3.84
N PRO A 122 9.20 -1.46 3.81
CA PRO A 122 8.76 -0.34 2.98
C PRO A 122 9.44 0.97 3.41
N PRO A 123 9.56 1.96 2.50
CA PRO A 123 10.07 3.28 2.84
C PRO A 123 9.20 3.93 3.93
N ARG A 124 9.70 4.01 5.17
CA ARG A 124 8.92 4.42 6.34
C ARG A 124 8.24 5.78 6.18
N ARG A 125 8.91 6.73 5.51
CA ARG A 125 8.39 8.08 5.24
C ARG A 125 7.10 8.09 4.40
N LEU A 126 6.84 7.02 3.65
CA LEU A 126 5.67 6.89 2.78
C LEU A 126 4.51 6.19 3.47
N LEU A 127 4.73 5.55 4.62
CA LEU A 127 3.65 4.86 5.33
C LEU A 127 2.65 5.89 5.84
N ALA A 128 1.38 5.63 5.55
CA ALA A 128 0.29 6.48 6.02
C ALA A 128 0.28 6.48 7.55
N VAL A 129 0.32 7.67 8.14
CA VAL A 129 0.08 7.83 9.58
C VAL A 129 -1.38 7.49 9.83
N ARG A 130 -1.64 6.50 10.70
CA ARG A 130 -2.99 6.28 11.20
C ARG A 130 -3.39 7.52 12.00
N PRO A 131 -4.50 8.19 11.68
CA PRO A 131 -5.01 9.22 12.57
C PRO A 131 -5.20 8.59 13.95
N SER A 132 -4.65 9.22 14.99
CA SER A 132 -4.96 8.82 16.35
C SER A 132 -6.46 8.92 16.52
N ARG A 133 -7.11 7.86 17.00
CA ARG A 133 -8.49 7.99 17.44
C ARG A 133 -8.46 9.01 18.56
N ARG A 134 -8.98 10.23 18.34
CA ARG A 134 -9.45 11.03 19.46
C ARG A 134 -10.55 10.17 20.08
N SER A 135 -10.30 9.62 21.27
CA SER A 135 -11.37 9.11 22.12
C SER A 135 -12.36 10.25 22.27
N GLY A 136 -13.51 10.13 21.60
CA GLY A 136 -14.60 11.08 21.74
C GLY A 136 -15.02 11.13 23.20
N GLN A 137 -15.01 12.34 23.76
CA GLN A 137 -16.06 12.77 24.69
C GLN A 137 -17.24 13.25 23.86
#